data_AF-A0A951HDX0-F1
#
_entry.id   AF-A0A951HDX0-F1
#
_cell.length_a   1.000
_cell.length_b   1.000
_cell.length_c   1.000
_cell.angle_alpha   90.00
_cell.angle_beta   90.00
_cell.angle_gamma   90.00
#
_symmetry.space_group_name_H-M   'P 1'
#
loop_
_entity.id
_entity.type
_entity.pdbx_description
1 polymer ?
#
loop_
_entity_poly.entity_id
_entity_poly.type
_entity_poly.pdbx_seq_one_letter_code
_entity_poly.pdbx_strand_id
1 'polypeptide(L)'
;MQKATFLVAATALVVALVALFRPTFPGAFAAPPANPLLRDAWHSERQYPPLVFNSKAWLDCAISSTQNGRQVMTTTSGQGFSFSTAMLPIKDGKVKLKAPGMMYKFNAFPTTAIPARFTGLGEGTITEMKAEVEVDVKRFQQPGGPGTNILFHASDINPDAAYVEFTGVWVRQNDHKRFPFRVLFGSVSDGGGNVRPGGPGPDTNIMSKRVELGSPRQPATVTTALYEAEEDVPVLGKQG
;
A
#
# COMPACT_ATOMS: atom_id res chain seq x y z
N MET A 1 -76.84 -33.29 29.35
CA MET A 1 -75.42 -32.87 29.43
C MET A 1 -74.55 -34.01 28.93
N GLN A 2 -74.16 -33.96 27.65
CA GLN A 2 -73.24 -34.92 27.03
C GLN A 2 -72.93 -34.44 25.60
N LYS A 3 -71.64 -34.33 25.30
CA LYS A 3 -70.95 -34.66 24.04
C LYS A 3 -69.84 -33.65 23.71
N ALA A 4 -68.66 -34.06 24.15
CA ALA A 4 -67.38 -33.63 23.62
C ALA A 4 -67.16 -34.16 22.19
N THR A 5 -66.04 -33.72 21.62
CA THR A 5 -65.27 -34.36 20.53
C THR A 5 -65.75 -34.01 19.12
N PHE A 6 -65.08 -33.05 18.48
CA PHE A 6 -64.72 -33.03 17.05
C PHE A 6 -64.12 -31.65 16.73
N LEU A 7 -62.83 -31.43 16.97
CA LEU A 7 -62.03 -30.37 16.33
C LEU A 7 -60.54 -30.50 16.70
N VAL A 8 -59.98 -31.69 16.52
CA VAL A 8 -58.53 -31.91 16.50
C VAL A 8 -58.18 -32.50 15.13
N ALA A 9 -58.38 -31.70 14.08
CA ALA A 9 -57.99 -32.06 12.70
C ALA A 9 -57.96 -30.83 11.75
N ALA A 10 -57.72 -29.62 12.26
CA ALA A 10 -57.75 -28.40 11.42
C ALA A 10 -56.52 -27.48 11.60
N THR A 11 -55.54 -27.87 12.42
CA THR A 11 -54.32 -27.07 12.67
C THR A 11 -53.05 -27.63 12.01
N ALA A 12 -53.15 -28.71 11.23
CA ALA A 12 -52.02 -29.28 10.49
C ALA A 12 -51.99 -28.89 8.99
N LEU A 13 -53.02 -28.21 8.46
CA LEU A 13 -53.11 -27.89 7.03
C LEU A 13 -52.67 -26.46 6.68
N VAL A 14 -52.56 -25.56 7.65
CA VAL A 14 -52.15 -24.16 7.39
C VAL A 14 -50.63 -23.97 7.41
N VAL A 15 -49.88 -24.91 7.99
CA VAL A 15 -48.39 -24.88 8.00
C VAL A 15 -47.78 -25.44 6.69
N ALA A 16 -48.56 -26.19 5.90
CA ALA A 16 -48.07 -26.81 4.65
C ALA A 16 -48.13 -25.90 3.42
N LEU A 17 -48.85 -24.76 3.46
CA LEU A 17 -49.01 -23.86 2.31
C LEU A 17 -48.03 -22.68 2.26
N VAL A 18 -47.28 -22.43 3.34
CA VAL A 18 -46.22 -21.39 3.36
C VAL A 18 -44.87 -21.92 2.85
N ALA A 19 -44.74 -23.23 2.65
CA ALA A 19 -43.53 -23.88 2.14
C ALA A 19 -43.41 -23.92 0.59
N LEU A 20 -44.45 -23.49 -0.15
CA LEU A 20 -44.50 -23.58 -1.62
C LEU A 20 -44.31 -22.26 -2.37
N PHE A 21 -44.08 -21.15 -1.68
CA PHE A 21 -43.73 -19.85 -2.28
C PHE A 21 -42.40 -19.30 -1.73
N ARG A 22 -41.35 -20.11 -1.75
CA ARG A 22 -39.98 -19.57 -1.75
C ARG A 22 -39.60 -19.27 -3.20
N PRO A 23 -39.53 -18.01 -3.64
CA PRO A 23 -38.84 -17.69 -4.88
C PRO A 23 -37.38 -18.13 -4.70
N THR A 24 -37.00 -19.18 -5.41
CA THR A 24 -35.61 -19.52 -5.70
C THR A 24 -35.05 -18.40 -6.56
N PHE A 25 -34.50 -17.37 -5.92
CA PHE A 25 -33.60 -16.44 -6.58
C PHE A 25 -32.29 -17.19 -6.85
N PRO A 26 -31.90 -17.43 -8.11
CA PRO A 26 -30.53 -17.84 -8.43
C PRO A 26 -29.68 -16.57 -8.32
N GLY A 27 -29.35 -16.23 -7.10
CA GLY A 27 -28.59 -15.04 -6.76
C GLY A 27 -27.84 -15.36 -5.50
N ALA A 28 -26.83 -16.22 -5.60
CA ALA A 28 -25.68 -16.07 -4.74
C ALA A 28 -25.20 -14.63 -4.99
N PHE A 29 -25.64 -13.71 -4.13
CA PHE A 29 -24.91 -12.48 -3.91
C PHE A 29 -23.56 -12.94 -3.40
N ALA A 30 -22.64 -13.19 -4.34
CA ALA A 30 -21.24 -13.09 -4.06
C ALA A 30 -21.12 -11.79 -3.27
N ALA A 31 -20.58 -11.89 -2.05
CA ALA A 31 -20.22 -10.71 -1.29
C ALA A 31 -19.56 -9.73 -2.28
N PRO A 32 -19.98 -8.46 -2.31
CA PRO A 32 -19.37 -7.49 -3.22
C PRO A 32 -17.85 -7.63 -3.07
N PRO A 33 -17.08 -7.68 -4.17
CA PRO A 33 -15.64 -7.85 -4.07
C PRO A 33 -15.14 -6.82 -3.09
N ALA A 34 -14.50 -7.29 -2.01
CA ALA A 34 -13.98 -6.41 -0.97
C ALA A 34 -13.21 -5.29 -1.66
N ASN A 35 -13.74 -4.06 -1.58
CA ASN A 35 -13.13 -2.92 -2.25
C ASN A 35 -11.67 -2.87 -1.76
N PRO A 36 -10.66 -2.91 -2.65
CA PRO A 36 -9.26 -2.89 -2.23
C PRO A 36 -8.93 -1.71 -1.32
N LEU A 37 -9.69 -0.62 -1.44
CA LEU A 37 -9.60 0.57 -0.59
C LEU A 37 -9.97 0.33 0.89
N LEU A 38 -10.74 -0.71 1.20
CA LEU A 38 -11.11 -1.11 2.58
C LEU A 38 -10.04 -1.97 3.28
N ARG A 39 -8.91 -2.29 2.62
CA ARG A 39 -7.78 -3.02 3.23
C ARG A 39 -6.65 -2.11 3.71
N ASP A 40 -6.79 -0.80 3.58
CA ASP A 40 -5.84 0.16 4.13
C ASP A 40 -6.12 0.26 5.64
N ALA A 41 -5.22 -0.25 6.49
CA ALA A 41 -5.40 -0.20 7.96
C ALA A 41 -5.48 1.24 8.52
N TRP A 42 -5.25 2.25 7.68
CA TRP A 42 -5.28 3.67 8.00
C TRP A 42 -6.58 4.34 7.54
N HIS A 43 -7.53 3.58 6.94
CA HIS A 43 -8.79 4.14 6.44
C HIS A 43 -9.58 4.87 7.55
N SER A 44 -9.61 4.32 8.77
CA SER A 44 -10.33 4.93 9.90
C SER A 44 -9.66 6.19 10.43
N GLU A 45 -8.36 6.41 10.17
CA GLU A 45 -7.63 7.61 10.62
C GLU A 45 -7.71 8.76 9.60
N ARG A 46 -8.01 8.46 8.33
CA ARG A 46 -8.07 9.43 7.23
C ARG A 46 -9.47 10.03 7.03
N GLN A 47 -10.07 10.52 8.12
CA GLN A 47 -11.47 10.98 8.11
C GLN A 47 -11.66 12.38 7.51
N TYR A 48 -10.59 13.16 7.40
CA TYR A 48 -10.63 14.54 6.89
C TYR A 48 -10.11 14.61 5.45
N PRO A 49 -10.50 15.64 4.67
CA PRO A 49 -9.85 15.89 3.39
C PRO A 49 -8.34 16.07 3.58
N PRO A 50 -7.49 15.40 2.77
CA PRO A 50 -6.06 15.55 2.93
C PRO A 50 -5.58 16.91 2.41
N LEU A 51 -4.57 17.46 3.07
CA LEU A 51 -3.68 18.44 2.49
C LEU A 51 -2.77 17.73 1.48
N VAL A 52 -2.83 18.13 0.21
CA VAL A 52 -2.09 17.48 -0.88
C VAL A 52 -0.96 18.37 -1.37
N PHE A 53 0.25 17.81 -1.39
CA PHE A 53 1.48 18.49 -1.77
C PHE A 53 2.14 17.77 -2.93
N ASN A 54 2.56 18.54 -3.94
CA ASN A 54 3.42 18.03 -5.00
C ASN A 54 4.84 18.53 -4.76
N SER A 55 5.79 17.62 -4.72
CA SER A 55 7.20 17.90 -4.45
C SER A 55 8.11 17.10 -5.37
N LYS A 56 9.41 17.36 -5.25
CA LYS A 56 10.46 16.56 -5.86
C LYS A 56 11.25 15.87 -4.76
N ALA A 57 11.52 14.58 -4.95
CA ALA A 57 12.32 13.80 -4.03
C ALA A 57 13.18 12.77 -4.75
N TRP A 58 14.23 12.33 -4.08
CA TRP A 58 14.94 11.10 -4.44
C TRP A 58 14.77 10.05 -3.34
N LEU A 59 14.87 8.79 -3.74
CA LEU A 59 14.71 7.62 -2.88
C LEU A 59 15.86 6.64 -3.11
N ASP A 60 16.69 6.46 -2.09
CA ASP A 60 17.66 5.36 -2.05
C ASP A 60 17.15 4.25 -1.15
N CYS A 61 17.16 3.03 -1.66
CA CYS A 61 16.65 1.89 -0.91
C CYS A 61 17.45 0.63 -1.22
N ALA A 62 18.02 0.03 -0.17
CA ALA A 62 18.74 -1.23 -0.23
C ALA A 62 18.20 -2.18 0.86
N ILE A 63 17.53 -3.26 0.48
CA ILE A 63 16.90 -4.21 1.41
C ILE A 63 17.16 -5.64 0.92
N SER A 64 17.40 -6.57 1.84
CA SER A 64 17.54 -8.01 1.55
C SER A 64 16.51 -8.84 2.29
N SER A 65 16.39 -10.12 1.96
CA SER A 65 15.49 -11.06 2.64
C SER A 65 16.08 -11.61 3.95
N THR A 66 17.39 -11.44 4.17
CA THR A 66 18.14 -12.02 5.28
C THR A 66 18.63 -11.00 6.29
N GLN A 67 18.82 -9.74 5.90
CA GLN A 67 19.37 -8.67 6.74
C GLN A 67 18.52 -7.42 6.66
N ASN A 68 18.55 -6.62 7.74
CA ASN A 68 17.90 -5.32 7.73
C ASN A 68 18.51 -4.45 6.64
N GLY A 69 17.63 -3.77 5.90
CA GLY A 69 17.99 -2.83 4.85
C GLY A 69 18.05 -1.39 5.36
N ARG A 70 18.26 -0.46 4.42
CA ARG A 70 18.17 0.98 4.64
C ARG A 70 17.30 1.61 3.56
N GLN A 71 16.50 2.58 3.97
CA GLN A 71 15.69 3.39 3.08
C GLN A 71 15.83 4.87 3.45
N VAL A 72 16.10 5.70 2.43
CA VAL A 72 16.28 7.14 2.56
C VAL A 72 15.41 7.82 1.54
N MET A 73 14.50 8.66 2.01
CA MET A 73 13.78 9.59 1.15
C MET A 73 14.22 11.00 1.49
N THR A 74 14.50 11.78 0.47
CA THR A 74 14.89 13.19 0.64
C THR A 74 14.05 14.05 -0.29
N THR A 75 13.22 14.93 0.29
CA THR A 75 12.56 15.98 -0.47
C THR A 75 13.59 17.05 -0.86
N THR A 76 13.73 17.31 -2.16
CA THR A 76 14.69 18.27 -2.72
C THR A 76 14.06 19.62 -3.07
N SER A 77 12.75 19.65 -3.34
CA SER A 77 12.02 20.90 -3.57
C SER A 77 10.52 20.73 -3.29
N GLY A 78 9.87 21.80 -2.85
CA GLY A 78 8.46 21.76 -2.45
C GLY A 78 8.28 21.29 -1.01
N GLN A 79 7.06 20.83 -0.68
CA GLN A 79 6.69 20.36 0.66
C GLN A 79 6.53 18.83 0.66
N GLY A 80 7.21 18.16 1.59
CA GLY A 80 7.29 16.71 1.61
C GLY A 80 8.19 16.19 2.73
N PHE A 81 8.23 14.87 2.85
CA PHE A 81 9.00 14.17 3.88
C PHE A 81 10.46 13.96 3.50
N SER A 82 11.33 14.04 4.51
CA SER A 82 12.70 13.55 4.46
C SER A 82 12.95 12.65 5.67
N PHE A 83 13.46 11.44 5.45
CA PHE A 83 13.79 10.47 6.49
C PHE A 83 14.87 9.48 6.05
N SER A 84 15.54 8.86 7.01
CA SER A 84 16.49 7.77 6.80
C SER A 84 16.24 6.71 7.87
N THR A 85 15.88 5.50 7.47
CA THR A 85 15.51 4.42 8.41
C THR A 85 16.10 3.07 8.04
N ALA A 86 16.23 2.21 9.04
CA ALA A 86 16.47 0.79 8.85
C ALA A 86 15.14 0.07 8.56
N MET A 87 15.14 -0.81 7.57
CA MET A 87 13.97 -1.57 7.15
C MET A 87 14.15 -3.04 7.52
N LEU A 88 13.07 -3.70 7.93
CA LEU A 88 13.04 -5.14 8.15
C LEU A 88 13.34 -5.90 6.85
N PRO A 89 13.84 -7.15 6.93
CA PRO A 89 14.14 -7.93 5.75
C PRO A 89 12.86 -8.27 4.97
N ILE A 90 12.96 -8.32 3.64
CA ILE A 90 11.84 -8.66 2.75
C ILE A 90 11.39 -10.10 3.00
N LYS A 91 10.10 -10.30 3.34
CA LYS A 91 9.53 -11.64 3.59
C LYS A 91 8.60 -12.12 2.48
N ASP A 92 7.95 -11.21 1.78
CA ASP A 92 6.90 -11.50 0.79
C ASP A 92 7.28 -11.07 -0.63
N GLY A 93 8.53 -10.67 -0.84
CA GLY A 93 8.99 -10.16 -2.13
C GLY A 93 9.01 -11.22 -3.21
N LYS A 94 8.45 -10.88 -4.37
CA LYS A 94 8.38 -11.72 -5.56
C LYS A 94 9.01 -11.03 -6.75
N VAL A 95 9.70 -11.80 -7.59
CA VAL A 95 10.17 -11.39 -8.91
C VAL A 95 9.67 -12.38 -9.95
N LYS A 96 9.12 -11.86 -11.03
CA LYS A 96 8.60 -12.59 -12.18
C LYS A 96 9.29 -12.12 -13.45
N LEU A 97 10.03 -13.02 -14.10
CA LEU A 97 10.63 -12.78 -15.40
C LEU A 97 9.56 -12.93 -16.49
N LYS A 98 9.47 -11.96 -17.38
CA LYS A 98 8.54 -11.91 -18.53
C LYS A 98 9.33 -11.46 -19.75
N ALA A 99 10.11 -12.34 -20.39
CA ALA A 99 11.00 -11.95 -21.49
C ALA A 99 10.27 -11.07 -22.53
N PRO A 100 10.80 -9.87 -22.88
CA PRO A 100 12.13 -9.34 -22.54
C PRO A 100 12.27 -8.62 -21.18
N GLY A 101 11.19 -8.48 -20.41
CA GLY A 101 11.11 -7.73 -19.17
C GLY A 101 11.02 -8.55 -17.87
N MET A 102 10.75 -7.84 -16.78
CA MET A 102 10.50 -8.44 -15.47
C MET A 102 9.54 -7.59 -14.65
N MET A 103 8.93 -8.19 -13.64
CA MET A 103 8.12 -7.50 -12.65
C MET A 103 8.59 -7.93 -11.28
N TYR A 104 8.65 -7.01 -10.32
CA TYR A 104 8.86 -7.38 -8.93
C TYR A 104 7.93 -6.60 -8.02
N LYS A 105 7.59 -7.20 -6.89
CA LYS A 105 6.78 -6.57 -5.85
C LYS A 105 7.20 -7.02 -4.46
N PHE A 106 7.09 -6.14 -3.48
CA PHE A 106 7.31 -6.48 -2.06
C PHE A 106 6.71 -5.41 -1.15
N ASN A 107 6.50 -5.79 0.11
CA ASN A 107 6.23 -4.84 1.18
C ASN A 107 7.49 -4.67 2.05
N ALA A 108 7.69 -3.48 2.60
CA ALA A 108 8.75 -3.21 3.57
C ALA A 108 8.23 -2.40 4.75
N PHE A 109 8.76 -2.71 5.93
CA PHE A 109 8.39 -2.09 7.21
C PHE A 109 9.64 -1.61 7.93
N PRO A 110 9.61 -0.46 8.61
CA PRO A 110 10.76 -0.01 9.38
C PRO A 110 10.98 -0.91 10.61
N THR A 111 12.20 -0.93 11.12
CA THR A 111 12.52 -1.66 12.35
C THR A 111 11.96 -1.00 13.60
N THR A 112 11.80 0.33 13.56
CA THR A 112 11.42 1.19 14.69
C THR A 112 10.70 2.43 14.18
N ALA A 113 10.18 3.25 15.11
CA ALA A 113 9.78 4.61 14.80
C ALA A 113 10.94 5.41 14.18
N ILE A 114 10.63 6.36 13.31
CA ILE A 114 11.58 7.01 12.40
C ILE A 114 11.59 8.52 12.65
N PRO A 115 12.71 9.11 13.04
CA PRO A 115 12.88 10.56 12.99
C PRO A 115 12.71 11.06 11.54
N ALA A 116 11.78 11.99 11.34
CA ALA A 116 11.45 12.48 10.02
C ALA A 116 11.09 13.96 10.05
N ARG A 117 11.44 14.67 8.99
CA ARG A 117 11.09 16.07 8.80
C ARG A 117 10.04 16.18 7.69
N PHE A 118 9.01 16.98 7.93
CA PHE A 118 8.13 17.44 6.86
C PHE A 118 8.44 18.91 6.54
N THR A 119 8.82 19.17 5.30
CA THR A 119 9.14 20.54 4.85
C THR A 119 7.90 21.43 4.94
N GLY A 120 7.95 22.47 5.77
CA GLY A 120 6.84 23.39 6.03
C GLY A 120 6.10 23.12 7.35
N LEU A 121 6.16 21.90 7.89
CA LEU A 121 5.51 21.55 9.18
C LEU A 121 6.50 21.24 10.31
N GLY A 122 7.78 21.00 9.99
CA GLY A 122 8.86 20.85 10.96
C GLY A 122 9.29 19.41 11.21
N GLU A 123 9.93 19.20 12.36
CA GLU A 123 10.43 17.90 12.81
C GLU A 123 9.33 17.06 13.46
N GLY A 124 9.46 15.74 13.37
CA GLY A 124 8.56 14.80 14.04
C GLY A 124 9.04 13.36 13.93
N THR A 125 8.16 12.43 14.25
CA THR A 125 8.45 11.00 14.25
C THR A 125 7.38 10.24 13.49
N ILE A 126 7.78 9.45 12.49
CA ILE A 126 6.89 8.47 11.86
C ILE A 126 6.81 7.27 12.81
N THR A 127 5.65 7.09 13.46
CA THR A 127 5.43 6.03 14.44
C THR A 127 5.01 4.72 13.79
N GLU A 128 4.38 4.81 12.63
CA GLU A 128 3.89 3.69 11.84
C GLU A 128 4.21 3.95 10.38
N MET A 129 4.72 2.93 9.66
CA MET A 129 4.99 3.06 8.22
C MET A 129 4.93 1.70 7.53
N LYS A 130 4.33 1.68 6.34
CA LYS A 130 4.42 0.61 5.35
C LYS A 130 4.92 1.21 4.05
N ALA A 131 5.83 0.52 3.38
CA ALA A 131 6.22 0.81 2.01
C ALA A 131 5.72 -0.33 1.10
N GLU A 132 4.99 0.03 0.05
CA GLU A 132 4.52 -0.88 -0.99
C GLU A 132 5.25 -0.57 -2.29
N VAL A 133 5.88 -1.58 -2.88
CA VAL A 133 6.66 -1.43 -4.10
C VAL A 133 6.20 -2.46 -5.10
N GLU A 134 5.85 -2.00 -6.30
CA GLU A 134 5.63 -2.81 -7.49
C GLU A 134 6.25 -2.11 -8.69
N VAL A 135 7.11 -2.82 -9.42
CA VAL A 135 7.79 -2.27 -10.60
C VAL A 135 7.74 -3.28 -11.74
N ASP A 136 7.25 -2.85 -12.89
CA ASP A 136 7.26 -3.60 -14.15
C ASP A 136 8.23 -2.93 -15.14
N VAL A 137 9.17 -3.74 -15.61
CA VAL A 137 10.32 -3.33 -16.41
C VAL A 137 10.23 -4.01 -17.77
N LYS A 138 10.33 -3.25 -18.85
CA LYS A 138 10.24 -3.77 -20.23
C LYS A 138 11.48 -4.52 -20.68
N ARG A 139 12.64 -4.21 -20.11
CA ARG A 139 13.91 -4.88 -20.41
C ARG A 139 14.86 -4.85 -19.22
N PHE A 140 15.68 -5.86 -19.09
CA PHE A 140 16.69 -5.92 -18.04
C PHE A 140 17.99 -6.53 -18.56
N GLN A 141 19.07 -6.36 -17.80
CA GLN A 141 20.32 -7.05 -18.02
C GLN A 141 20.56 -8.04 -16.88
N GLN A 142 21.02 -9.23 -17.21
CA GLN A 142 21.41 -10.23 -16.21
C GLN A 142 22.72 -10.88 -16.64
N PRO A 143 23.87 -10.19 -16.48
CA PRO A 143 25.14 -10.61 -17.07
C PRO A 143 25.62 -11.99 -16.60
N GLY A 144 25.26 -12.39 -15.37
CA GLY A 144 25.59 -13.71 -14.81
C GLY A 144 24.62 -14.83 -15.22
N GLY A 145 23.61 -14.55 -16.06
CA GLY A 145 22.57 -15.48 -16.44
C GLY A 145 21.49 -15.72 -15.37
N PRO A 146 20.55 -16.65 -15.61
CA PRO A 146 19.39 -16.88 -14.76
C PRO A 146 19.73 -17.07 -13.27
N GLY A 147 18.97 -16.40 -12.39
CA GLY A 147 19.16 -16.48 -10.93
C GLY A 147 20.26 -15.58 -10.36
N THR A 148 20.95 -14.80 -11.20
CA THR A 148 21.92 -13.79 -10.77
C THR A 148 21.32 -12.39 -10.74
N ASN A 149 22.11 -11.37 -10.41
CA ASN A 149 21.66 -9.99 -10.31
C ASN A 149 21.03 -9.50 -11.63
N ILE A 150 19.83 -8.95 -11.51
CA ILE A 150 19.10 -8.30 -12.59
C ILE A 150 19.26 -6.79 -12.44
N LEU A 151 19.79 -6.16 -13.48
CA LEU A 151 20.00 -4.72 -13.55
C LEU A 151 18.96 -4.09 -14.47
N PHE A 152 18.42 -2.95 -14.07
CA PHE A 152 17.53 -2.13 -14.89
C PHE A 152 17.76 -0.65 -14.64
N HIS A 153 17.52 0.17 -15.66
CA HIS A 153 17.52 1.63 -15.54
C HIS A 153 16.09 2.16 -15.51
N ALA A 154 15.91 3.40 -15.04
CA ALA A 154 14.60 4.06 -15.05
C ALA A 154 13.99 4.10 -16.47
N SER A 155 14.82 4.28 -17.51
CA SER A 155 14.40 4.22 -18.92
C SER A 155 13.80 2.88 -19.35
N ASP A 156 14.03 1.83 -18.56
CA ASP A 156 13.59 0.46 -18.83
C ASP A 156 12.28 0.13 -18.11
N ILE A 157 11.79 1.01 -17.23
CA ILE A 157 10.50 0.86 -16.57
C ILE A 157 9.39 1.14 -17.58
N ASN A 158 8.30 0.36 -17.53
CA ASN A 158 7.10 0.65 -18.32
C ASN A 158 6.48 1.98 -17.86
N PRO A 159 5.89 2.79 -18.77
CA PRO A 159 5.16 3.99 -18.37
C PRO A 159 4.11 3.66 -17.29
N ASP A 160 4.08 4.48 -16.23
CA ASP A 160 3.17 4.34 -15.09
C ASP A 160 3.24 2.99 -14.35
N ALA A 161 4.32 2.24 -14.54
CA ALA A 161 4.48 0.90 -13.98
C ALA A 161 5.53 0.80 -12.87
N ALA A 162 5.95 1.94 -12.31
CA ALA A 162 6.65 2.01 -11.04
C ALA A 162 5.70 2.58 -9.98
N TYR A 163 5.15 1.70 -9.16
CA TYR A 163 4.36 2.05 -8.00
C TYR A 163 5.24 1.96 -6.75
N VAL A 164 5.49 3.12 -6.13
CA VAL A 164 6.15 3.20 -4.83
C VAL A 164 5.31 4.09 -3.94
N GLU A 165 4.78 3.49 -2.89
CA GLU A 165 3.92 4.15 -1.93
C GLU A 165 4.45 3.97 -0.51
N PHE A 166 4.40 5.06 0.26
CA PHE A 166 4.55 5.03 1.71
C PHE A 166 3.26 5.47 2.37
N THR A 167 2.78 4.68 3.31
CA THR A 167 1.65 5.04 4.17
C THR A 167 2.06 4.92 5.61
N GLY A 168 1.50 5.76 6.47
CA GLY A 168 1.90 5.76 7.87
C GLY A 168 1.26 6.87 8.68
N VAL A 169 1.80 7.07 9.88
CA VAL A 169 1.41 8.14 10.79
C VAL A 169 2.67 8.90 11.21
N TRP A 170 2.69 10.20 10.97
CA TRP A 170 3.70 11.11 11.45
C TRP A 170 3.17 11.93 12.62
N VAL A 171 3.95 12.00 13.70
CA VAL A 171 3.62 12.77 14.90
C VAL A 171 4.56 13.96 14.96
N ARG A 172 4.00 15.17 14.85
CA ARG A 172 4.78 16.41 14.87
C ARG A 172 5.37 16.64 16.27
N GLN A 173 6.63 17.07 16.35
CA GLN A 173 7.35 17.13 17.61
C GLN A 173 6.87 18.23 18.56
N ASN A 174 6.41 19.37 18.03
CA ASN A 174 6.12 20.55 18.86
C ASN A 174 4.79 20.46 19.62
N ASP A 175 3.78 19.80 19.05
CA ASP A 175 2.43 19.72 19.59
C ASP A 175 1.87 18.30 19.64
N HIS A 176 2.67 17.29 19.26
CA HIS A 176 2.30 15.89 19.24
C HIS A 176 1.09 15.57 18.36
N LYS A 177 0.72 16.47 17.44
CA LYS A 177 -0.39 16.23 16.52
C LYS A 177 -0.06 15.09 15.57
N ARG A 178 -1.01 14.18 15.42
CA ARG A 178 -0.90 13.01 14.52
C ARG A 178 -1.39 13.39 13.12
N PHE A 179 -0.61 13.00 12.13
CA PHE A 179 -0.92 13.16 10.72
C PHE A 179 -0.74 11.82 10.02
N PRO A 180 -1.83 11.06 9.78
CA PRO A 180 -1.80 10.02 8.79
C PRO A 180 -1.31 10.60 7.47
N PHE A 181 -0.49 9.84 6.74
CA PHE A 181 0.04 10.29 5.47
C PHE A 181 0.03 9.19 4.42
N ARG A 182 0.07 9.65 3.17
CA ARG A 182 0.33 8.83 1.99
C ARG A 182 1.28 9.58 1.08
N VAL A 183 2.40 8.96 0.72
CA VAL A 183 3.39 9.47 -0.22
C VAL A 183 3.41 8.55 -1.42
N LEU A 184 3.10 9.08 -2.59
CA LEU A 184 3.09 8.35 -3.86
C LEU A 184 4.16 8.93 -4.79
N PHE A 185 5.06 8.07 -5.26
CA PHE A 185 6.01 8.45 -6.31
C PHE A 185 5.29 8.44 -7.66
N GLY A 186 5.43 9.54 -8.40
CA GLY A 186 5.03 9.62 -9.79
C GLY A 186 6.05 8.96 -10.71
N SER A 187 5.97 9.28 -12.00
CA SER A 187 6.87 8.72 -13.01
C SER A 187 8.35 8.98 -12.67
N VAL A 188 9.14 7.91 -12.73
CA VAL A 188 10.58 7.96 -12.46
C VAL A 188 11.30 8.10 -13.80
N SER A 189 11.97 9.25 -13.98
CA SER A 189 12.70 9.56 -15.22
C SER A 189 14.19 9.23 -15.16
N ASP A 190 14.74 9.03 -13.96
CA ASP A 190 16.16 8.76 -13.74
C ASP A 190 16.39 7.81 -12.55
N GLY A 191 17.54 7.15 -12.56
CA GLY A 191 17.94 6.14 -11.59
C GLY A 191 17.87 4.72 -12.15
N GLY A 192 17.76 3.74 -11.26
CA GLY A 192 17.77 2.34 -11.63
C GLY A 192 17.88 1.42 -10.42
N GLY A 193 18.01 0.13 -10.71
CA GLY A 193 18.01 -0.87 -9.65
C GLY A 193 18.71 -2.15 -10.01
N ASN A 194 19.01 -2.89 -8.95
CA ASN A 194 19.52 -4.24 -8.95
C ASN A 194 18.59 -5.11 -8.10
N VAL A 195 18.05 -6.18 -8.68
CA VAL A 195 17.24 -7.19 -8.00
C VAL A 195 17.92 -8.53 -8.14
N ARG A 196 18.16 -9.22 -7.03
CA ARG A 196 18.67 -10.59 -6.99
C ARG A 196 17.52 -11.56 -6.74
N PRO A 197 17.18 -12.44 -7.70
CA PRO A 197 16.21 -13.51 -7.50
C PRO A 197 16.70 -14.59 -6.53
N GLY A 198 15.77 -15.35 -5.95
CA GLY A 198 16.02 -16.51 -5.07
C GLY A 198 16.54 -17.76 -5.78
N GLY A 199 16.38 -17.80 -7.10
CA GLY A 199 16.83 -18.91 -7.94
C GLY A 199 16.65 -18.60 -9.43
N PRO A 200 17.00 -19.54 -10.32
CA PRO A 200 16.97 -19.33 -11.76
C PRO A 200 15.58 -19.41 -12.39
N GLY A 201 14.55 -19.78 -11.63
CA GLY A 201 13.19 -19.90 -12.12
C GLY A 201 12.58 -18.55 -12.52
N PRO A 202 11.63 -18.53 -13.47
CA PRO A 202 10.97 -17.32 -13.95
C PRO A 202 10.02 -16.69 -12.91
N ASP A 203 9.67 -17.39 -11.85
CA ASP A 203 8.93 -16.87 -10.70
C ASP A 203 9.67 -17.32 -9.43
N THR A 204 10.14 -16.37 -8.64
CA THR A 204 10.90 -16.65 -7.42
C THR A 204 10.80 -15.51 -6.42
N ASN A 205 11.31 -15.73 -5.21
CA ASN A 205 11.37 -14.72 -4.18
C ASN A 205 12.50 -13.71 -4.47
N ILE A 206 12.39 -12.51 -3.94
CA ILE A 206 13.50 -11.53 -3.95
C ILE A 206 14.48 -11.89 -2.83
N MET A 207 15.77 -12.05 -3.15
CA MET A 207 16.83 -12.18 -2.14
C MET A 207 17.37 -10.84 -1.68
N SER A 208 17.64 -9.96 -2.63
CA SER A 208 18.13 -8.62 -2.33
C SER A 208 17.73 -7.65 -3.40
N LYS A 209 17.55 -6.41 -3.01
CA LYS A 209 17.16 -5.31 -3.88
C LYS A 209 17.93 -4.07 -3.47
N ARG A 210 18.48 -3.37 -4.45
CA ARG A 210 18.98 -2.00 -4.33
C ARG A 210 18.38 -1.19 -5.44
N VAL A 211 17.78 -0.04 -5.14
CA VAL A 211 17.24 0.88 -6.15
C VAL A 211 17.50 2.29 -5.66
N GLU A 212 17.83 3.13 -6.61
CA GLU A 212 18.00 4.58 -6.48
C GLU A 212 16.97 5.16 -7.47
N LEU A 213 15.88 5.76 -6.96
CA LEU A 213 14.79 6.32 -7.77
C LEU A 213 14.74 7.83 -7.62
N GLY A 214 14.76 8.54 -8.75
CA GLY A 214 15.10 9.95 -8.73
C GLY A 214 16.56 10.09 -8.28
N SER A 215 17.40 10.71 -9.09
CA SER A 215 18.77 10.99 -8.64
C SER A 215 18.82 12.40 -8.07
N PRO A 216 19.90 12.76 -7.36
CA PRO A 216 20.17 14.16 -7.03
C PRO A 216 20.20 15.07 -8.27
N ARG A 217 20.45 14.54 -9.48
CA ARG A 217 20.43 15.29 -10.75
C ARG A 217 19.01 15.46 -11.29
N GLN A 218 18.18 14.44 -11.21
CA GLN A 218 16.80 14.46 -11.70
C GLN A 218 15.87 13.76 -10.70
N PRO A 219 15.33 14.51 -9.72
CA PRO A 219 14.46 13.95 -8.69
C PRO A 219 13.08 13.57 -9.26
N ALA A 220 12.48 12.54 -8.68
CA ALA A 220 11.14 12.09 -9.04
C ALA A 220 10.08 13.07 -8.53
N THR A 221 8.97 13.18 -9.24
CA THR A 221 7.77 13.85 -8.70
C THR A 221 7.16 12.97 -7.62
N VAL A 222 6.79 13.57 -6.51
CA VAL A 222 6.11 12.87 -5.41
C VAL A 222 4.88 13.67 -5.00
N THR A 223 3.77 12.96 -4.80
CA THR A 223 2.55 13.51 -4.23
C THR A 223 2.43 13.03 -2.79
N THR A 224 2.28 13.96 -1.85
CA THR A 224 2.08 13.65 -0.44
C THR A 224 0.71 14.15 0.01
N ALA A 225 -0.11 13.26 0.54
CA ALA A 225 -1.36 13.57 1.22
C ALA A 225 -1.14 13.49 2.74
N LEU A 226 -1.51 14.53 3.47
CA LEU A 226 -1.51 14.60 4.93
C LEU A 226 -2.92 14.82 5.44
N TYR A 227 -3.35 14.00 6.39
CA TYR A 227 -4.68 14.08 6.99
C TYR A 227 -4.55 14.77 8.33
N GLU A 228 -4.96 16.02 8.42
CA GLU A 228 -4.97 16.76 9.68
C GLU A 228 -6.36 16.62 10.31
N ALA A 229 -6.40 16.16 11.57
CA ALA A 229 -7.64 16.23 12.33
C ALA A 229 -7.95 17.70 12.63
N GLU A 230 -9.09 18.20 12.14
CA GLU A 230 -9.64 19.47 12.59
C GLU A 230 -10.50 19.19 13.82
N GLU A 231 -9.96 19.51 15.00
CA GLU A 231 -10.66 19.31 16.29
C GLU A 231 -11.89 20.22 16.43
N ASP A 232 -12.03 21.25 15.58
CA ASP A 232 -13.03 22.32 15.70
C ASP A 232 -14.02 22.44 14.53
N VAL A 233 -14.11 21.48 13.60
CA VAL A 233 -15.17 21.53 12.57
C VAL A 233 -16.46 20.99 13.19
N PRO A 234 -17.52 21.81 13.34
CA PRO A 234 -18.81 21.31 13.77
C PRO A 234 -19.24 20.21 12.80
N VAL A 235 -19.53 19.02 13.31
CA VAL A 235 -20.13 17.94 12.54
C VAL A 235 -21.51 18.42 12.07
N LEU A 236 -21.56 19.02 10.88
CA LEU A 236 -22.80 19.33 10.18
C LEU A 236 -23.41 18.00 9.71
N GLY A 237 -24.20 17.37 10.58
CA GLY A 237 -25.02 16.24 10.13
C GLY A 237 -25.33 15.18 11.18
N LYS A 238 -25.83 15.56 12.36
CA LYS A 238 -26.79 14.74 13.12
C LYS A 238 -27.79 15.64 13.84
N GLN A 239 -28.68 16.25 13.06
CA GLN A 239 -30.02 16.60 13.55
C GLN A 239 -31.03 15.91 12.63
N GLY A 240 -31.75 14.96 13.22
CA GLY A 240 -32.73 14.09 12.60
C GLY A 240 -33.13 13.03 13.61
#